data_AF-A0A382MZS7-F1
#
_entry.id   AF-A0A382MZS7-F1
#
_cell.length_a   1.000
_cell.length_b   1.000
_cell.length_c   1.000
_cell.angle_alpha   90.00
_cell.angle_beta   90.00
_cell.angle_gamma   90.00
#
_symmetry.space_group_name_H-M   'P 1'
#
loop_
_entity.id
_entity.type
_entity.pdbx_description
1 polymer ?
#
loop_
_entity_poly.entity_id
_entity_poly.type
_entity_poly.pdbx_seq_one_letter_code
_entity_poly.pdbx_strand_id
1 'polypeptide(L)'
;MDETQGLVSDATTRIFQDLGNPQTLNNAEDDVWREPLWSALEDAGLTTAWVSDELGGAGAGIGAGFAVLRVAGQFAAPVALAETLLANWLLE
;
A
#
# COMPACT_ATOMS: atom_id res chain seq x y z
N MET A 1 13.43 -4.99 13.46
CA MET A 1 12.40 -4.98 12.40
C MET A 1 11.59 -6.23 12.63
N ASP A 2 10.28 -6.08 12.81
CA ASP A 2 9.39 -7.25 12.98
C ASP A 2 9.30 -8.03 11.65
N GLU A 3 9.09 -9.36 11.72
CA GLU A 3 9.03 -10.21 10.52
C GLU A 3 7.92 -9.75 9.56
N THR A 4 6.76 -9.41 10.12
CA THR A 4 5.60 -8.87 9.38
C THR A 4 5.96 -7.58 8.66
N GLN A 5 6.70 -6.68 9.32
CA GLN A 5 7.17 -5.42 8.70
C GLN A 5 8.07 -5.68 7.49
N GLY A 6 8.94 -6.68 7.56
CA GLY A 6 9.80 -7.09 6.44
C GLY A 6 8.97 -7.59 5.27
N LEU A 7 8.03 -8.52 5.51
CA LEU A 7 7.18 -9.10 4.48
C LEU A 7 6.31 -8.05 3.77
N VAL A 8 5.65 -7.15 4.51
CA VAL A 8 4.84 -6.09 3.89
C VAL A 8 5.70 -5.09 3.14
N SER A 9 6.90 -4.76 3.63
CA SER A 9 7.82 -3.87 2.92
C SER A 9 8.24 -4.47 1.57
N ASP A 10 8.59 -5.75 1.55
CA ASP A 10 9.00 -6.46 0.35
C ASP A 10 7.85 -6.56 -0.66
N ALA A 11 6.64 -6.92 -0.20
CA ALA A 11 5.45 -6.99 -1.06
C ALA A 11 5.11 -5.62 -1.65
N THR A 12 5.06 -4.58 -0.80
CA THR A 12 4.79 -3.20 -1.23
C THR A 12 5.84 -2.75 -2.25
N THR A 13 7.12 -3.05 -2.01
CA THR A 13 8.21 -2.67 -2.92
C THR A 13 8.05 -3.31 -4.29
N ARG A 14 7.72 -4.61 -4.35
CA ARG A 14 7.51 -5.30 -5.63
C ARG A 14 6.34 -4.69 -6.41
N ILE A 15 5.21 -4.46 -5.76
CA ILE A 15 4.03 -3.84 -6.39
C ILE A 15 4.38 -2.46 -6.96
N PHE A 16 5.05 -1.60 -6.20
CA PHE A 16 5.42 -0.27 -6.70
C PHE A 16 6.53 -0.31 -7.74
N GLN A 17 7.44 -1.29 -7.73
CA GLN A 17 8.41 -1.47 -8.81
C GLN A 17 7.73 -1.82 -10.14
N ASP A 18 6.74 -2.71 -10.09
CA ASP A 18 6.08 -3.23 -11.27
C ASP A 18 5.01 -2.27 -11.82
N LEU A 19 4.25 -1.62 -10.93
CA LEU A 19 3.05 -0.86 -11.30
C LEU A 19 3.10 0.64 -10.91
N GLY A 20 4.04 1.02 -10.04
CA GLY A 20 4.09 2.34 -9.41
C GLY A 20 5.39 3.11 -9.67
N ASN A 21 6.13 2.75 -10.73
CA ASN A 21 7.41 3.37 -11.03
C ASN A 21 7.27 4.88 -11.34
N PRO A 22 7.94 5.79 -10.61
CA PRO A 22 7.73 7.24 -10.75
C PRO A 22 7.99 7.78 -12.16
N GLN A 23 8.97 7.23 -12.88
CA GLN A 23 9.24 7.67 -14.26
C GLN A 23 8.11 7.25 -15.20
N THR A 24 7.51 6.08 -14.98
CA THR A 24 6.40 5.60 -15.80
C THR A 24 5.16 6.44 -15.54
N LEU A 25 4.82 6.68 -14.27
CA LEU A 25 3.65 7.45 -13.88
C LEU A 25 3.74 8.91 -14.34
N ASN A 26 4.91 9.54 -14.21
CA ASN A 26 5.10 10.94 -14.63
C ASN A 26 5.04 11.13 -16.16
N ASN A 27 5.27 10.07 -16.94
CA ASN A 27 5.17 10.11 -18.40
C ASN A 27 3.85 9.54 -18.93
N ALA A 28 2.96 9.07 -18.06
CA ALA A 28 1.66 8.58 -18.47
C ALA A 28 0.81 9.73 -19.03
N GLU A 29 0.19 9.52 -20.19
CA GLU A 29 -0.68 10.52 -20.81
C GLU A 29 -2.07 10.56 -20.15
N ASP A 30 -2.43 9.52 -19.40
CA ASP A 30 -3.68 9.35 -18.70
C ASP A 30 -3.51 8.67 -17.33
N ASP A 31 -4.64 8.44 -16.67
CA ASP A 31 -4.73 7.89 -15.32
C ASP A 31 -4.98 6.36 -15.30
N VAL A 32 -4.79 5.66 -16.43
CA VAL A 32 -5.10 4.22 -16.54
C VAL A 32 -4.20 3.35 -15.64
N TRP A 33 -3.03 3.85 -15.24
CA TRP A 33 -2.13 3.19 -14.30
C TRP A 33 -2.70 3.05 -12.87
N ARG A 34 -3.72 3.85 -12.50
CA ARG A 34 -4.23 3.93 -11.13
C ARG A 34 -4.95 2.67 -10.70
N GLU A 35 -5.83 2.14 -11.55
CA GLU A 35 -6.63 0.94 -11.28
C GLU A 35 -5.75 -0.31 -11.05
N PRO A 36 -4.80 -0.69 -11.93
CA PRO A 36 -3.98 -1.87 -11.70
C PRO A 36 -3.09 -1.74 -10.46
N LEU A 37 -2.51 -0.55 -10.20
CA LEU A 37 -1.73 -0.32 -8.99
C LEU A 37 -2.59 -0.46 -7.73
N TRP A 38 -3.79 0.13 -7.73
CA TRP A 38 -4.67 0.09 -6.57
C TRP A 38 -5.19 -1.32 -6.30
N SER A 39 -5.65 -2.02 -7.34
CA SER A 39 -6.11 -3.42 -7.23
C SER A 39 -5.02 -4.30 -6.64
N ALA A 40 -3.76 -4.17 -7.09
CA ALA A 40 -2.66 -4.96 -6.56
C ALA A 40 -2.39 -4.68 -5.06
N LEU A 41 -2.57 -3.43 -4.60
CA LEU A 41 -2.44 -3.09 -3.18
C LEU A 41 -3.60 -3.66 -2.35
N GLU A 42 -4.81 -3.65 -2.88
CA GLU A 42 -6.00 -4.23 -2.23
C GLU A 42 -5.91 -5.76 -2.14
N ASP A 43 -5.56 -6.42 -3.24
CA ASP A 43 -5.39 -7.88 -3.32
C ASP A 43 -4.30 -8.38 -2.37
N ALA A 44 -3.28 -7.57 -2.13
CA ALA A 44 -2.21 -7.84 -1.17
C ALA A 44 -2.59 -7.48 0.30
N GLY A 45 -3.78 -6.94 0.56
CA GLY A 45 -4.24 -6.52 1.88
C GLY A 45 -3.51 -5.28 2.43
N LEU A 46 -2.80 -4.53 1.59
CA LEU A 46 -1.98 -3.41 2.01
C LEU A 46 -2.80 -2.15 2.29
N THR A 47 -3.99 -2.03 1.70
CA THR A 47 -4.95 -0.94 1.98
C THR A 47 -5.69 -1.13 3.31
N THR A 48 -5.70 -2.35 3.85
CA THR A 48 -6.37 -2.74 5.11
C THR A 48 -5.36 -3.24 6.15
N ALA A 49 -4.08 -2.86 6.03
CA ALA A 49 -3.00 -3.35 6.88
C ALA A 49 -3.23 -3.15 8.39
N TRP A 50 -3.95 -2.08 8.75
CA TRP A 50 -4.29 -1.77 10.15
C TRP A 50 -5.63 -2.33 10.63
N VAL A 51 -6.44 -2.92 9.75
CA VAL A 51 -7.75 -3.50 10.08
C VAL A 51 -7.56 -4.94 10.57
N SER A 52 -8.26 -5.34 11.63
CA SER A 52 -8.29 -6.72 12.12
C SER A 52 -8.80 -7.73 11.09
N ASP A 53 -8.33 -8.97 11.22
CA ASP A 53 -8.77 -10.10 10.41
C ASP A 53 -10.24 -10.47 10.65
N GLU A 54 -10.77 -10.25 11.85
CA GLU A 54 -12.19 -10.41 12.18
C GLU A 54 -13.11 -9.54 11.31
N LEU A 55 -12.61 -8.39 10.85
CA LEU A 55 -13.31 -7.45 9.96
C LEU A 55 -12.85 -7.57 8.50
N GLY A 56 -12.10 -8.62 8.16
CA GLY A 56 -11.60 -8.86 6.80
C GLY A 56 -10.35 -8.06 6.42
N GLY A 57 -9.67 -7.47 7.40
CA GLY A 57 -8.40 -6.79 7.25
C GLY A 57 -7.18 -7.72 7.32
N ALA A 58 -5.98 -7.16 7.16
CA ALA A 58 -4.75 -7.94 7.18
C ALA A 58 -4.15 -8.15 8.59
N GLY A 59 -4.65 -7.43 9.61
CA GLY A 59 -4.23 -7.59 11.01
C GLY A 59 -2.73 -7.36 11.27
N ALA A 60 -2.03 -6.64 10.39
CA ALA A 60 -0.56 -6.61 10.35
C ALA A 60 0.08 -5.76 11.47
N GLY A 61 -0.74 -5.07 12.27
CA GLY A 61 -0.30 -4.20 13.36
C GLY A 61 0.23 -2.84 12.89
N ILE A 62 0.34 -1.90 13.83
CA ILE A 62 0.62 -0.49 13.50
C ILE A 62 1.96 -0.31 12.77
N GLY A 63 2.98 -1.07 13.17
CA GLY A 63 4.32 -1.00 12.59
C GLY A 63 4.37 -1.46 11.14
N ALA A 64 3.55 -2.44 10.74
CA ALA A 64 3.50 -2.93 9.37
C ALA A 64 2.87 -1.90 8.43
N GLY A 65 1.74 -1.28 8.80
CA GLY A 65 1.16 -0.23 7.96
C GLY A 65 2.07 0.99 7.81
N PHE A 66 2.85 1.38 8.84
CA PHE A 66 3.88 2.41 8.65
C PHE A 66 5.02 1.96 7.71
N ALA A 67 5.36 0.67 7.69
CA ALA A 67 6.34 0.14 6.75
C ALA A 67 5.83 0.23 5.30
N VAL A 68 4.55 -0.07 5.06
CA VAL A 68 3.86 0.15 3.78
C VAL A 68 3.94 1.62 3.35
N LEU A 69 3.57 2.55 4.24
CA LEU A 69 3.62 3.98 3.95
C LEU A 69 5.03 4.50 3.68
N ARG A 70 6.03 3.94 4.36
CA ARG A 70 7.44 4.27 4.11
C ARG A 70 7.86 3.93 2.69
N VAL A 71 7.49 2.74 2.21
CA VAL A 71 7.77 2.32 0.84
C VAL A 71 6.97 3.18 -0.15
N ALA A 72 5.67 3.38 0.06
CA ALA A 72 4.86 4.24 -0.82
C ALA A 72 5.47 5.65 -0.98
N GLY A 73 5.97 6.24 0.11
CA GLY A 73 6.68 7.52 0.08
C GLY A 73 7.99 7.51 -0.70
N GLN A 74 8.70 6.37 -0.80
CA GLN A 74 9.93 6.25 -1.61
C GLN A 74 9.63 6.29 -3.11
N PHE A 75 8.49 5.72 -3.53
CA PHE A 75 8.06 5.74 -4.93
C PHE A 75 7.29 7.02 -5.28
N ALA A 76 6.88 7.81 -4.28
CA ALA A 76 6.14 9.06 -4.45
C ALA A 76 4.92 8.91 -5.39
N ALA A 77 4.29 7.73 -5.38
CA ALA A 77 3.13 7.44 -6.21
C ALA A 77 1.93 8.27 -5.72
N PRO A 78 1.17 8.93 -6.62
CA PRO A 78 0.05 9.79 -6.24
C PRO A 78 -1.21 8.95 -5.96
N VAL A 79 -1.15 8.11 -4.92
CA VAL A 79 -2.27 7.29 -4.44
C VAL A 79 -2.59 7.63 -2.98
N ALA A 80 -3.87 7.57 -2.61
CA ALA A 80 -4.37 7.96 -1.28
C ALA A 80 -4.17 6.87 -0.21
N LEU A 81 -3.02 6.17 -0.23
CA LEU A 81 -2.80 4.98 0.61
C LEU A 81 -2.73 5.33 2.10
N ALA A 82 -2.16 6.48 2.45
CA ALA A 82 -2.09 6.96 3.83
C ALA A 82 -3.47 7.30 4.37
N GLU A 83 -4.28 8.01 3.58
CA GLU A 83 -5.64 8.38 3.91
C GLU A 83 -6.53 7.15 4.04
N THR A 84 -6.41 6.17 3.12
CA THR A 84 -7.17 4.92 3.18
C THR A 84 -6.81 4.10 4.41
N LEU A 85 -5.52 3.92 4.71
CA LEU A 85 -5.10 3.20 5.91
C LEU A 85 -5.61 3.88 7.18
N LEU A 86 -5.48 5.21 7.27
CA LEU A 86 -5.94 5.97 8.42
C LEU A 86 -7.47 5.91 8.58
N ALA A 87 -8.21 6.05 7.49
CA ALA A 87 -9.66 5.97 7.50
C ALA A 87 -10.14 4.57 7.95
N ASN A 88 -9.52 3.52 7.41
CA ASN A 88 -9.83 2.15 7.79
C ASN A 88 -9.53 1.87 9.26
N TRP A 89 -8.38 2.31 9.77
CA TRP A 89 -8.04 2.18 11.20
C TRP A 89 -9.00 2.95 12.12
N LEU A 90 -9.53 4.10 11.68
CA LEU A 90 -10.46 4.90 12.48
C LEU A 90 -11.87 4.32 12.51
N LEU A 91 -12.28 3.64 11.43
CA LEU A 91 -13.63 3.10 11.25
C LEU A 91 -13.78 1.65 11.70
N GLU A 92 -12.67 0.96 11.95
CA GLU A 92 -12.62 -0.39 12.51
C GLU A 92 -13.44 -0.53 13.81
#